data_AF-A0A6A7RWQ6-F1
#
_entry.id   AF-A0A6A7RWQ6-F1
#
_cell.length_a   1.000
_cell.length_b   1.000
_cell.length_c   1.000
_cell.angle_alpha   90.00
_cell.angle_beta   90.00
_cell.angle_gamma   90.00
#
_symmetry.space_group_name_H-M   'P 1'
#
loop_
_entity.id
_entity.type
_entity.pdbx_description
1 polymer ?
#
loop_
_entity_poly.entity_id
_entity_poly.type
_entity_poly.pdbx_seq_one_letter_code
_entity_poly.pdbx_strand_id
1 'polypeptide(L)'
;ASIIVFALFFTGGFPTFGNVVHTVLTFEQLDFALVYFAVGGFFAMFVFAISVIAVPLMFDRKTDAVTATIASLVACSRNPVPLLLWGTCIGILGIIGFATFFVGLIITMPLVGHSTWYAYRDIVAPEEDEKLDDEDAAAVA
;
A
#
# COMPACT_ATOMS: atom_id res chain seq x y z
N ALA A 1 -7.00 -10.35 15.96
CA ALA A 1 -7.20 -11.05 14.68
C ALA A 1 -6.30 -12.29 14.56
N SER A 2 -4.98 -12.15 14.67
CA SER A 2 -4.02 -13.25 14.47
C SER A 2 -4.21 -14.47 15.39
N ILE A 3 -4.44 -14.26 16.69
CA ILE A 3 -4.65 -15.36 17.66
C ILE A 3 -5.91 -16.19 17.35
N ILE A 4 -6.99 -15.55 16.90
CA ILE A 4 -8.25 -16.23 16.59
C ILE A 4 -8.10 -17.09 15.34
N VAL A 5 -7.45 -16.57 14.29
CA VAL A 5 -7.16 -17.34 13.07
C VAL A 5 -6.30 -18.55 13.39
N PHE A 6 -5.27 -18.38 14.22
CA PHE A 6 -4.45 -19.49 14.70
C PHE A 6 -5.26 -20.52 15.47
N ALA A 7 -6.05 -20.10 16.46
CA ALA A 7 -6.81 -21.00 17.31
C ALA A 7 -7.86 -21.84 16.56
N LEU A 8 -8.43 -21.29 15.48
CA LEU A 8 -9.49 -21.95 14.71
C LEU A 8 -8.97 -22.81 13.55
N PHE A 9 -7.86 -22.42 12.93
CA PHE A 9 -7.42 -23.03 11.67
C PHE A 9 -6.06 -23.74 11.76
N PHE A 10 -5.24 -23.48 12.78
CA PHE A 10 -3.94 -24.16 12.94
C PHE A 10 -4.10 -25.46 13.72
N THR A 11 -3.83 -26.59 13.06
CA THR A 11 -3.95 -27.92 13.66
C THR A 11 -2.55 -28.44 14.01
N GLY A 12 -2.19 -28.54 15.30
CA GLY A 12 -0.85 -29.06 15.67
C GLY A 12 -0.25 -28.69 17.04
N GLY A 13 -0.99 -28.04 17.94
CA GLY A 13 -0.47 -27.63 19.26
C GLY A 13 0.12 -26.21 19.27
N PHE A 14 0.98 -25.87 20.23
CA PHE A 14 1.56 -24.54 20.36
C PHE A 14 2.44 -24.19 19.14
N PRO A 15 2.08 -23.18 18.33
CA PRO A 15 2.84 -22.83 17.15
C PRO A 15 4.15 -22.15 17.53
N THR A 16 5.27 -22.79 17.19
CA THR A 16 6.57 -22.10 17.13
C THR A 16 6.73 -21.42 15.77
N PHE A 17 7.50 -20.33 15.70
CA PHE A 17 7.74 -19.62 14.45
C PHE A 17 8.22 -20.55 13.31
N GLY A 18 9.10 -21.49 13.62
CA GLY A 18 9.61 -22.47 12.65
C GLY A 18 8.52 -23.39 12.08
N ASN A 19 7.60 -23.89 12.92
CA ASN A 19 6.52 -24.75 12.45
C ASN A 19 5.58 -24.00 11.53
N VAL A 20 5.26 -22.74 11.85
CA VAL A 20 4.37 -21.91 11.02
C VAL A 20 4.97 -21.67 9.65
N VAL A 21 6.24 -21.28 9.58
CA VAL A 21 6.94 -21.06 8.31
C VAL A 21 6.98 -22.34 7.49
N HIS A 22 7.29 -23.49 8.10
CA HIS A 22 7.28 -24.77 7.41
C HIS A 22 5.89 -25.13 6.86
N THR A 23 4.85 -25.05 7.69
CA THR A 23 3.47 -25.38 7.28
C THR A 23 2.98 -24.49 6.14
N VAL A 24 3.33 -23.20 6.13
CA VAL A 24 2.98 -22.26 5.07
C VAL A 24 3.76 -22.56 3.78
N LEU A 25 5.05 -22.86 3.86
CA LEU A 25 5.89 -23.12 2.68
C LEU A 25 5.65 -24.51 2.06
N THR A 26 5.34 -25.52 2.88
CA THR A 26 5.07 -26.90 2.44
C THR A 26 3.61 -27.09 2.04
N PHE A 27 2.77 -26.05 2.18
CA PHE A 27 1.32 -26.08 1.89
C PHE A 27 0.57 -27.21 2.59
N GLU A 28 1.02 -27.57 3.79
CA GLU A 28 0.50 -28.72 4.56
C GLU A 28 -0.90 -28.43 5.13
N GLN A 29 -1.17 -27.16 5.43
CA GLN A 29 -2.47 -26.66 5.92
C GLN A 29 -2.92 -25.48 5.04
N LEU A 30 -3.48 -25.80 3.86
CA LEU A 30 -3.93 -24.80 2.89
C LEU A 30 -5.01 -23.87 3.43
N ASP A 31 -5.97 -24.40 4.20
CA ASP A 31 -7.05 -23.61 4.79
C ASP A 31 -6.52 -22.53 5.73
N PHE A 32 -5.56 -22.90 6.58
CA PHE A 32 -4.89 -21.95 7.47
C PHE A 32 -4.16 -20.86 6.68
N ALA A 33 -3.34 -21.24 5.69
CA ALA A 33 -2.59 -20.28 4.89
C ALA A 33 -3.52 -19.30 4.14
N LEU A 34 -4.56 -19.82 3.48
CA LEU A 34 -5.52 -19.00 2.74
C LEU A 34 -6.24 -18.00 3.64
N VAL A 35 -6.79 -18.44 4.78
CA VAL A 35 -7.48 -17.54 5.71
C VAL A 35 -6.51 -16.52 6.31
N TYR A 36 -5.31 -16.95 6.67
CA TYR A 36 -4.29 -16.07 7.24
C TYR A 36 -3.88 -14.96 6.27
N PHE A 37 -3.57 -15.31 5.01
CA PHE A 37 -3.23 -14.33 3.98
C PHE A 37 -4.44 -13.48 3.55
N ALA A 38 -5.65 -14.03 3.53
CA ALA A 38 -6.85 -13.26 3.19
C ALA A 38 -7.14 -12.17 4.22
N VAL A 39 -7.11 -12.52 5.52
CA VAL A 39 -7.30 -11.55 6.60
C VAL A 39 -6.18 -10.50 6.60
N GLY A 40 -4.93 -10.94 6.45
CA GLY A 40 -3.78 -10.03 6.37
C GLY A 40 -3.87 -9.09 5.15
N GLY A 41 -4.20 -9.63 3.99
CA GLY A 41 -4.38 -8.90 2.74
C GLY A 41 -5.51 -7.87 2.81
N PHE A 42 -6.62 -8.21 3.48
CA PHE A 42 -7.71 -7.26 3.73
C PHE A 42 -7.24 -6.05 4.54
N PHE A 43 -6.54 -6.27 5.65
CA PHE A 43 -6.00 -5.17 6.46
C PHE A 43 -4.93 -4.38 5.71
N ALA A 44 -4.04 -5.06 4.96
CA ALA A 44 -3.03 -4.41 4.15
C ALA A 44 -3.66 -3.51 3.08
N MET A 45 -4.67 -4.00 2.38
CA MET A 45 -5.42 -3.22 1.37
C MET A 45 -6.14 -2.03 2.01
N PHE A 46 -6.78 -2.23 3.16
CA PHE A 46 -7.45 -1.15 3.88
C PHE A 46 -6.48 -0.04 4.30
N VAL A 47 -5.35 -0.42 4.92
CA VAL A 47 -4.31 0.53 5.33
C VAL A 47 -3.68 1.23 4.12
N PHE A 48 -3.42 0.48 3.04
CA PHE A 48 -2.90 1.05 1.80
C PHE A 48 -3.88 2.08 1.22
N ALA A 49 -5.17 1.76 1.16
CA ALA A 49 -6.18 2.64 0.57
C ALA A 49 -6.32 3.99 1.28
N ILE A 50 -6.13 4.01 2.61
CA ILE A 50 -6.20 5.26 3.39
C ILE A 50 -4.89 6.06 3.40
N SER A 51 -3.75 5.45 3.03
CA SER A 51 -2.43 6.05 3.26
C SER A 51 -1.60 6.34 2.02
N VAL A 52 -1.85 5.68 0.88
CA VAL A 52 -0.93 5.65 -0.28
C VAL A 52 -0.51 7.03 -0.78
N ILE A 53 -1.43 8.01 -0.79
CA ILE A 53 -1.13 9.40 -1.17
C ILE A 53 -1.27 10.40 -0.01
N ALA A 54 -1.60 9.94 1.19
CA ALA A 54 -1.93 10.83 2.31
C ALA A 54 -0.73 11.66 2.74
N VAL A 55 0.43 11.03 2.94
CA VAL A 55 1.67 11.71 3.36
C VAL A 55 2.15 12.76 2.35
N PRO A 56 2.34 12.45 1.05
CA PRO A 56 2.77 13.47 0.09
C PRO A 56 1.73 14.58 -0.05
N LEU A 57 0.43 14.29 0.00
CA LEU A 57 -0.63 15.31 -0.05
C LEU A 57 -0.58 16.26 1.16
N MET A 58 -0.43 15.71 2.37
CA MET A 58 -0.28 16.52 3.59
C MET A 58 0.98 17.39 3.54
N PHE A 59 2.06 16.89 2.94
CA PHE A 59 3.33 17.62 2.86
C PHE A 59 3.29 18.71 1.79
N ASP A 60 2.77 18.40 0.61
CA ASP A 60 2.71 19.29 -0.56
C ASP A 60 1.64 20.38 -0.38
N ARG A 61 0.41 19.99 -0.03
CA ARG A 61 -0.74 20.90 0.07
C ARG A 61 -1.08 21.34 1.50
N LYS A 62 -0.31 20.92 2.52
CA LYS A 62 -0.53 21.26 3.95
C LYS A 62 -1.93 20.95 4.46
N THR A 63 -2.58 19.93 3.89
CA THR A 63 -3.93 19.49 4.26
C THR A 63 -3.92 18.68 5.56
N ASP A 64 -5.05 18.63 6.25
CA ASP A 64 -5.21 17.76 7.42
C ASP A 64 -5.29 16.27 7.05
N ALA A 65 -5.08 15.40 8.04
CA ALA A 65 -5.02 13.95 7.84
C ALA A 65 -6.35 13.33 7.41
N VAL A 66 -7.50 13.91 7.82
CA VAL A 66 -8.82 13.38 7.47
C VAL A 66 -9.09 13.66 5.99
N THR A 67 -8.86 14.90 5.55
CA THR A 67 -8.96 15.28 4.13
C THR A 67 -8.03 14.41 3.27
N ALA A 68 -6.78 14.21 3.71
CA ALA A 68 -5.82 13.40 2.98
C ALA A 68 -6.23 11.92 2.88
N THR A 69 -6.81 11.37 3.94
CA THR A 69 -7.34 10.00 3.96
C THR A 69 -8.50 9.84 2.98
N ILE A 70 -9.45 10.78 2.99
CA ILE A 70 -10.59 10.77 2.07
C ILE A 70 -10.10 10.87 0.62
N ALA A 71 -9.16 11.77 0.34
CA ALA A 71 -8.54 11.90 -0.98
C ALA A 71 -7.86 10.59 -1.42
N SER A 72 -7.16 9.91 -0.50
CA SER A 72 -6.54 8.61 -0.77
C SER A 72 -7.56 7.53 -1.13
N LEU A 73 -8.69 7.47 -0.40
CA LEU A 73 -9.78 6.55 -0.72
C LEU A 73 -10.40 6.84 -2.10
N VAL A 74 -10.58 8.11 -2.45
CA VAL A 74 -11.09 8.53 -3.76
C VAL A 74 -10.09 8.20 -4.87
N ALA A 75 -8.78 8.39 -4.64
CA ALA A 75 -7.74 8.02 -5.57
C ALA A 75 -7.73 6.50 -5.83
N CYS A 76 -7.84 5.69 -4.77
CA CYS A 76 -7.93 4.24 -4.86
C CYS A 76 -9.18 3.76 -5.62
N SER A 77 -10.34 4.40 -5.42
CA SER A 77 -11.56 4.00 -6.12
C SER A 77 -11.58 4.42 -7.60
N ARG A 78 -10.93 5.54 -7.95
CA ARG A 78 -10.78 6.00 -9.35
C ARG A 78 -9.71 5.22 -10.11
N ASN A 79 -8.63 4.81 -9.45
CA ASN A 79 -7.48 4.15 -10.08
C ASN A 79 -7.17 2.79 -9.42
N PRO A 80 -8.12 1.83 -9.39
CA PRO A 80 -7.93 0.59 -8.63
C PRO A 80 -6.82 -0.28 -9.21
N VAL A 81 -6.73 -0.43 -10.53
CA VAL A 81 -5.75 -1.31 -11.17
C VAL A 81 -4.31 -0.80 -10.98
N PRO A 82 -3.97 0.48 -11.31
CA PRO A 82 -2.62 0.98 -11.10
C PRO A 82 -2.19 0.94 -9.63
N LEU A 83 -3.10 1.29 -8.70
CA LEU A 83 -2.78 1.34 -7.28
C LEU A 83 -2.66 -0.05 -6.66
N LEU A 84 -3.43 -1.05 -7.11
CA LEU A 84 -3.23 -2.43 -6.69
C LEU A 84 -1.88 -2.98 -7.16
N LEU A 85 -1.50 -2.70 -8.41
CA LEU A 85 -0.18 -3.07 -8.94
C LEU A 85 0.93 -2.40 -8.12
N TRP A 86 0.78 -1.11 -7.84
CA TRP A 86 1.74 -0.35 -7.03
C TRP A 86 1.87 -0.90 -5.61
N GLY A 87 0.76 -1.16 -4.93
CA GLY A 87 0.74 -1.79 -3.61
C GLY A 87 1.39 -3.18 -3.61
N THR A 88 1.18 -3.96 -4.67
CA THR A 88 1.85 -5.26 -4.85
C THR A 88 3.36 -5.11 -4.99
N CYS A 89 3.83 -4.14 -5.79
CA CYS A 89 5.25 -3.84 -5.92
C CYS A 89 5.89 -3.45 -4.58
N ILE A 90 5.24 -2.58 -3.81
CA ILE A 90 5.70 -2.20 -2.46
C ILE A 90 5.80 -3.44 -1.56
N GLY A 91 4.77 -4.31 -1.59
CA GLY A 91 4.76 -5.55 -0.81
C GLY A 91 5.94 -6.47 -1.15
N ILE A 92 6.20 -6.70 -2.44
CA ILE A 92 7.32 -7.52 -2.92
C ILE A 92 8.67 -6.90 -2.49
N LEU A 93 8.84 -5.60 -2.70
CA LEU A 93 10.05 -4.90 -2.30
C LEU A 93 10.28 -4.94 -0.79
N GLY A 94 9.20 -4.87 0.01
CA GLY A 94 9.23 -5.04 1.45
C GLY A 94 9.69 -6.44 1.86
N ILE A 95 9.13 -7.49 1.24
CA ILE A 95 9.54 -8.88 1.47
C ILE A 95 11.03 -9.07 1.16
N ILE A 96 11.51 -8.53 0.03
CA ILE A 96 12.94 -8.59 -0.34
C ILE A 96 13.80 -7.83 0.68
N GLY A 97 13.35 -6.66 1.15
CA GLY A 97 14.02 -5.89 2.18
C GLY A 97 14.16 -6.66 3.50
N PHE A 98 13.11 -7.35 3.94
CA PHE A 98 13.17 -8.20 5.14
C PHE A 98 14.02 -9.45 4.93
N ALA A 99 13.93 -10.10 3.76
CA ALA A 99 14.70 -11.31 3.43
C ALA A 99 16.22 -11.06 3.43
N THR A 100 16.65 -9.84 3.15
CA THR A 100 18.06 -9.42 3.14
C THR A 100 18.56 -8.91 4.50
N PHE A 101 17.95 -9.38 5.60
CA PHE A 101 18.26 -8.92 6.97
C PHE A 101 18.15 -7.39 7.11
N PHE A 102 17.10 -6.79 6.54
CA PHE A 102 16.82 -5.35 6.55
C PHE A 102 17.80 -4.47 5.75
N VAL A 103 18.91 -5.01 5.23
CA VAL A 103 19.88 -4.24 4.43
C VAL A 103 19.26 -3.74 3.13
N GLY A 104 18.41 -4.56 2.48
CA GLY A 104 17.70 -4.17 1.27
C GLY A 104 16.76 -2.96 1.46
N LEU A 105 16.30 -2.70 2.69
CA LEU A 105 15.46 -1.53 2.97
C LEU A 105 16.19 -0.21 2.76
N ILE A 106 17.52 -0.18 2.85
CA ILE A 106 18.33 1.03 2.57
C ILE A 106 18.10 1.51 1.12
N ILE A 107 17.92 0.57 0.19
CA ILE A 107 17.69 0.86 -1.23
C ILE A 107 16.19 0.94 -1.54
N THR A 108 15.40 0.03 -0.97
CA THR A 108 13.96 -0.01 -1.20
C THR A 108 13.25 1.24 -0.69
N MET A 109 13.60 1.76 0.49
CA MET A 109 12.96 2.94 1.07
C MET A 109 13.04 4.19 0.17
N PRO A 110 14.23 4.64 -0.28
CA PRO A 110 14.31 5.79 -1.18
C PRO A 110 13.66 5.52 -2.53
N LEU A 111 13.76 4.28 -3.06
CA LEU A 111 13.10 3.90 -4.29
C LEU A 111 11.58 4.06 -4.19
N VAL A 112 10.96 3.41 -3.19
CA VAL A 112 9.52 3.46 -2.94
C VAL A 112 9.06 4.90 -2.74
N GLY A 113 9.78 5.69 -1.93
CA GLY A 113 9.46 7.09 -1.69
C GLY A 113 9.43 7.92 -2.97
N HIS A 114 10.46 7.79 -3.80
CA HIS A 114 10.54 8.50 -5.08
C HIS A 114 9.39 8.08 -6.01
N SER A 115 9.16 6.78 -6.23
CA SER A 115 8.05 6.33 -7.08
C SER A 115 6.65 6.70 -6.55
N THR A 116 6.44 6.71 -5.23
CA THR A 116 5.18 7.19 -4.63
C THR A 116 4.97 8.67 -4.90
N TRP A 117 6.03 9.49 -4.91
CA TRP A 117 5.93 10.89 -5.30
C TRP A 117 5.47 11.07 -6.75
N TYR A 118 5.99 10.26 -7.67
CA TYR A 118 5.54 10.28 -9.06
C TYR A 118 4.09 9.82 -9.21
N ALA A 119 3.72 8.73 -8.54
CA ALA A 119 2.33 8.26 -8.53
C ALA A 119 1.38 9.31 -7.95
N TYR A 120 1.79 10.01 -6.88
CA TYR A 120 1.04 11.11 -6.29
C TYR A 120 0.81 12.25 -7.28
N ARG A 121 1.88 12.71 -7.96
CA ARG A 121 1.79 13.81 -8.93
C ARG A 121 0.86 13.49 -10.10
N ASP A 122 0.93 12.26 -10.59
CA ASP A 122 0.07 11.78 -11.69
C ASP A 122 -1.42 11.72 -11.28
N ILE A 123 -1.69 11.32 -10.03
CA ILE A 123 -3.06 11.19 -9.50
C ILE A 123 -3.69 12.55 -9.20
N VAL A 124 -2.90 13.51 -8.71
CA VAL A 124 -3.45 14.77 -8.17
C VAL A 124 -3.48 15.91 -9.20
N ALA A 125 -2.58 15.90 -10.20
CA ALA A 125 -2.41 16.93 -11.24
C ALA A 125 -2.27 18.40 -10.72
N PRO A 126 -1.50 19.28 -11.39
CA PRO A 126 -1.42 20.69 -11.01
C PRO A 126 -2.69 21.43 -11.44
N GLU A 127 -3.28 22.25 -10.56
CA GLU A 127 -4.34 23.22 -10.92
C GLU A 127 -3.83 24.36 -11.83
N GLU A 128 -2.52 24.42 -12.10
CA GLU A 128 -1.87 25.52 -12.83
C GLU A 128 -2.07 25.45 -14.35
N ASP A 129 -2.21 24.26 -14.94
CA ASP A 129 -2.42 24.12 -16.40
C ASP A 129 -3.83 24.61 -16.82
N GLU A 130 -4.85 24.39 -15.99
CA GLU A 130 -6.22 24.83 -16.29
C GLU A 130 -6.40 26.35 -16.16
N LYS A 131 -5.65 27.00 -15.24
CA LYS A 131 -5.68 28.46 -15.08
C LYS A 131 -4.91 29.21 -16.18
N LEU A 132 -3.81 28.65 -16.68
CA LEU A 132 -3.07 29.29 -17.78
C LEU A 132 -3.87 29.25 -19.08
N ASP A 133 -4.53 28.14 -19.38
CA ASP A 133 -5.37 27.99 -20.57
C ASP A 133 -6.56 28.99 -20.55
N ASP A 134 -7.20 29.17 -19.39
CA ASP A 134 -8.32 30.10 -19.22
C ASP A 134 -7.86 31.58 -19.26
N GLU A 135 -6.72 31.92 -18.66
CA GLU A 135 -6.16 33.28 -18.65
C GLU A 135 -5.63 33.68 -20.04
N ASP A 136 -4.96 32.77 -20.74
CA ASP A 136 -4.55 32.97 -22.13
C ASP A 136 -5.77 33.10 -23.04
N ALA A 137 -6.79 32.24 -22.90
CA ALA A 137 -8.03 32.34 -23.67
C ALA A 137 -8.79 33.65 -23.39
N ALA A 138 -8.79 34.15 -22.16
CA ALA A 138 -9.37 35.43 -21.79
C ALA A 138 -8.55 36.63 -22.29
N ALA A 139 -7.23 36.50 -22.45
CA ALA A 139 -6.36 37.56 -22.95
C ALA A 139 -6.47 37.77 -24.48
N VAL A 140 -6.98 36.80 -25.24
CA VAL A 140 -7.21 36.89 -26.70
C VAL A 140 -8.65 37.27 -27.09
N ALA A 141 -9.58 37.38 -26.14
CA ALA A 141 -10.99 37.74 -26.36
C ALA A 141 -11.25 39.25 -26.20
#